data_AF-A0A8S3UTK9-F1
#
_entry.id   AF-A0A8S3UTK9-F1
#
_cell.length_a   1.000
_cell.length_b   1.000
_cell.length_c   1.000
_cell.angle_alpha   90.00
_cell.angle_beta   90.00
_cell.angle_gamma   90.00
#
_symmetry.space_group_name_H-M   'P 1'
#
loop_
_entity.id
_entity.type
_entity.pdbx_description
1 polymer ?
#
loop_
_entity_poly.entity_id
_entity_poly.type
_entity_poly.pdbx_seq_one_letter_code
_entity_poly.pdbx_strand_id
1 'polypeptide(L)'
;MDRSVQTVNTSLQGLERSVEGGNTTLQDLERSVQGGNTTLQGLERSVQGGNTTLQGLERSVQGGNTSLQGLERSVQGGNTTLQGLKRSVQGGYSTLQEMNSSIQTINTAVQGIPVINDAIQKLVFYAKKGETSTSQRQNPDIQRQERKSYKLGQHIFYQIHQFSTVSASTVIPFNKAVITNDGHVAFIQKPNCSILIYKTDGSHVGTIQQQSQPLDITVVDNSTVAVALPHCSRIDIWDINNKQKVKSIQLSTKCYGITTINNKLAVGCKGRLLIIDPKTEMVERLSILVPVRLADCVVLVMVYFTQMDLVNI
;
A
#
# COMPACT_ATOMS: atom_id res chain seq x y z
N MET A 1 131.86 55.29 -12.13
CA MET A 1 131.50 54.19 -11.22
C MET A 1 130.31 54.58 -10.34
N ASP A 2 130.39 55.66 -9.56
CA ASP A 2 129.37 56.05 -8.57
C ASP A 2 127.95 56.31 -9.11
N ARG A 3 127.82 57.05 -10.22
CA ARG A 3 126.51 57.45 -10.77
C ARG A 3 125.69 56.26 -11.27
N SER A 4 126.34 55.25 -11.84
CA SER A 4 125.68 54.03 -12.33
C SER A 4 125.14 53.15 -11.19
N VAL A 5 125.88 53.08 -10.08
CA VAL A 5 125.45 52.35 -8.87
C VAL A 5 124.24 53.04 -8.23
N GLN A 6 124.23 54.37 -8.15
CA GLN A 6 123.08 55.13 -7.66
C GLN A 6 121.82 54.92 -8.53
N THR A 7 121.96 54.87 -9.87
CA THR A 7 120.84 54.58 -10.77
C THR A 7 120.28 53.18 -10.53
N VAL A 8 121.14 52.16 -10.43
CA VAL A 8 120.72 50.77 -10.15
C VAL A 8 120.01 50.66 -8.80
N ASN A 9 120.52 51.30 -7.75
CA ASN A 9 119.87 51.32 -6.43
C ASN A 9 118.49 51.99 -6.47
N THR A 10 118.35 53.09 -7.22
CA THR A 10 117.06 53.77 -7.40
C THR A 10 116.06 52.89 -8.15
N SER A 11 116.50 52.19 -9.19
CA SER A 11 115.67 51.24 -9.93
C SER A 11 115.25 50.03 -9.07
N LEU A 12 116.16 49.50 -8.24
CA LEU A 12 115.85 48.39 -7.33
C LEU A 12 114.81 48.80 -6.29
N GLN A 13 114.96 49.97 -5.67
CA GLN A 13 113.95 50.53 -4.76
C GLN A 13 112.59 50.75 -5.45
N GLY A 14 112.60 51.14 -6.73
CA GLY A 14 111.40 51.26 -7.54
C GLY A 14 110.71 49.91 -7.78
N LEU A 15 111.48 48.86 -8.05
CA LEU A 15 110.99 47.49 -8.20
C LEU A 15 110.43 46.94 -6.88
N GLU A 16 111.14 47.15 -5.76
CA GLU A 16 110.68 46.75 -4.42
C GLU A 16 109.32 47.35 -4.09
N ARG A 17 109.15 48.68 -4.28
CA ARG A 17 107.85 49.35 -4.08
C ARG A 17 106.76 48.82 -5.02
N SER A 18 107.11 48.49 -6.27
CA SER A 18 106.15 47.92 -7.22
C SER A 18 105.70 46.52 -6.80
N VAL A 19 106.60 45.70 -6.25
CA VAL A 19 106.30 44.37 -5.73
C VAL A 19 105.43 44.47 -4.47
N GLU A 20 105.74 45.37 -3.55
CA GLU A 20 104.92 45.64 -2.36
C GLU A 20 103.50 46.11 -2.72
N GLY A 21 103.38 47.01 -3.70
CA GLY A 21 102.08 47.45 -4.23
C GLY A 21 101.29 46.31 -4.89
N GLY A 22 101.98 45.44 -5.63
CA GLY A 22 101.40 44.22 -6.19
C GLY A 22 100.88 43.26 -5.13
N ASN A 23 101.67 43.01 -4.07
CA ASN A 23 101.28 42.15 -2.94
C ASN A 23 100.07 42.70 -2.19
N THR A 24 100.02 44.02 -1.96
CA THR A 24 98.87 44.68 -1.32
C THR A 24 97.61 44.50 -2.16
N THR A 25 97.70 44.69 -3.47
CA THR A 25 96.58 44.50 -4.40
C THR A 25 96.07 43.05 -4.40
N LEU A 26 96.97 42.07 -4.34
CA LEU A 26 96.61 40.65 -4.25
C LEU A 26 95.88 40.33 -2.94
N GLN A 27 96.34 40.87 -1.81
CA GLN A 27 95.68 40.70 -0.51
C GLN A 27 94.27 41.30 -0.50
N ASP A 28 94.10 42.50 -1.08
CA ASP A 28 92.78 43.12 -1.22
C ASP A 28 91.84 42.32 -2.11
N LEU A 29 92.35 41.76 -3.21
CA LEU A 29 91.57 40.87 -4.08
C LEU A 29 91.16 39.59 -3.34
N GLU A 30 92.06 38.96 -2.60
CA GLU A 30 91.77 37.77 -1.79
C GLU A 30 90.66 38.05 -0.77
N ARG A 31 90.76 39.17 -0.05
CA ARG A 31 89.73 39.60 0.91
C ARG A 31 88.39 39.87 0.23
N SER A 32 88.39 40.46 -0.96
CA SER A 32 87.17 40.69 -1.75
C SER A 32 86.50 39.38 -2.17
N VAL A 33 87.30 38.40 -2.64
CA VAL A 33 86.80 37.05 -3.00
C VAL A 33 86.22 36.33 -1.78
N GLN A 34 86.90 36.40 -0.62
CA GLN A 34 86.38 35.82 0.63
C GLN A 34 85.05 36.47 1.06
N GLY A 35 84.93 37.79 0.93
CA GLY A 35 83.69 38.53 1.18
C GLY A 35 82.55 38.12 0.24
N GLY A 36 82.86 37.94 -1.05
CA GLY A 36 81.93 37.41 -2.05
C GLY A 36 81.43 36.01 -1.71
N ASN A 37 82.34 35.09 -1.35
CA ASN A 37 81.99 33.72 -0.95
C ASN A 37 81.09 33.70 0.30
N THR A 38 81.38 34.54 1.29
CA THR A 38 80.54 34.65 2.50
C THR A 38 79.13 35.13 2.16
N THR A 39 79.01 36.09 1.24
CA THR A 39 77.73 36.60 0.77
C THR A 39 76.93 35.53 0.03
N LEU A 40 77.57 34.77 -0.86
CA LEU A 40 76.95 33.65 -1.58
C LEU A 40 76.41 32.58 -0.61
N GLN A 41 77.20 32.17 0.38
CA GLN A 41 76.74 31.23 1.41
C GLN A 41 75.54 31.78 2.20
N GLY A 42 75.50 33.08 2.48
CA GLY A 42 74.36 33.73 3.12
C GLY A 42 73.08 33.67 2.27
N LEU A 43 73.21 33.88 0.96
CA LEU A 43 72.11 33.76 0.00
C LEU A 43 71.61 32.31 -0.10
N GLU A 44 72.51 31.32 -0.20
CA GLU A 44 72.15 29.90 -0.24
C GLU A 44 71.33 29.47 0.99
N ARG A 45 71.77 29.85 2.19
CA ARG A 45 71.01 29.58 3.43
C ARG A 45 69.64 30.25 3.42
N SER A 46 69.55 31.48 2.91
CA SER A 46 68.28 32.21 2.82
C SER A 46 67.30 31.53 1.86
N VAL A 47 67.79 31.07 0.70
CA VAL A 47 66.99 30.29 -0.26
C VAL A 47 66.52 28.97 0.35
N GLN A 48 67.40 28.26 1.06
CA GLN A 48 67.03 27.02 1.75
C GLN A 48 65.96 27.23 2.84
N GLY A 49 66.07 28.33 3.60
CA GLY A 49 65.05 28.74 4.57
C GLY A 49 63.70 29.07 3.92
N GLY A 50 63.72 29.77 2.78
CA GLY A 50 62.54 30.04 1.97
C GLY A 50 61.86 28.76 1.48
N ASN A 51 62.62 27.82 0.92
CA ASN A 51 62.11 26.53 0.46
C ASN A 51 61.48 25.70 1.59
N THR A 52 62.10 25.69 2.77
CA THR A 52 61.56 25.00 3.95
C THR A 52 60.22 25.59 4.39
N THR A 53 60.11 26.92 4.35
CA THR A 53 58.88 27.65 4.68
C THR A 53 57.76 27.33 3.68
N LEU A 54 58.07 27.34 2.38
CA LEU A 54 57.10 26.98 1.33
C LEU A 54 56.57 25.56 1.50
N GLN A 55 57.44 24.59 1.76
CA GLN A 55 57.01 23.21 2.04
C GLN A 55 56.11 23.12 3.28
N GLY A 56 56.37 23.92 4.32
CA GLY A 56 55.51 24.01 5.50
C GLY A 56 54.12 24.55 5.18
N LEU A 57 54.04 25.57 4.32
CA LEU A 57 52.77 26.13 3.84
C LEU A 57 51.99 25.12 2.99
N GLU A 58 52.66 24.41 2.07
CA GLU A 58 52.02 23.37 1.25
C GLU A 58 51.38 22.26 2.10
N ARG A 59 52.10 21.76 3.10
CA ARG A 59 51.56 20.76 4.05
C ARG A 59 50.36 21.30 4.82
N SER A 60 50.40 22.56 5.24
CA SER A 60 49.31 23.21 5.98
C SER A 60 48.05 23.35 5.11
N VAL A 61 48.21 23.75 3.84
CA VAL A 61 47.12 23.83 2.87
C VAL A 61 46.53 22.43 2.61
N GLN A 62 47.37 21.41 2.46
CA GLN A 62 46.91 20.04 2.27
C GLN A 62 46.11 19.54 3.47
N GLY A 63 46.57 19.79 4.70
CA GLY A 63 45.84 19.46 5.93
C GLY A 63 44.49 20.18 6.04
N GLY A 64 44.43 21.45 5.63
CA GLY A 64 43.19 22.22 5.53
C GLY A 64 42.18 21.59 4.55
N ASN A 65 42.65 21.20 3.36
CA ASN A 65 41.82 20.54 2.35
C ASN A 65 41.26 19.19 2.84
N THR A 66 42.08 18.38 3.51
CA THR A 66 41.62 17.11 4.11
C THR A 66 40.55 17.35 5.17
N SER A 67 40.71 18.39 6.00
CA SER A 67 39.74 18.75 7.03
C SER A 67 38.41 19.20 6.44
N LEU A 68 38.45 20.02 5.37
CA LEU A 68 37.25 20.44 4.63
C LEU A 68 36.48 19.26 4.02
N GLN A 69 37.20 18.30 3.41
CA GLN A 69 36.56 17.08 2.89
C GLN A 69 35.90 16.25 4.01
N GLY A 70 36.51 16.20 5.20
CA GLY A 70 35.93 15.53 6.36
C GLY A 70 34.62 16.19 6.83
N LEU A 71 34.60 17.53 6.86
CA LEU A 71 33.40 18.30 7.18
C LEU A 71 32.29 18.08 6.15
N GLU A 72 32.61 18.09 4.85
CA GLU A 72 31.64 17.85 3.78
C GLU A 72 30.97 16.49 3.91
N ARG A 73 31.74 15.42 4.14
CA ARG A 73 31.20 14.07 4.38
C ARG A 73 30.30 14.02 5.62
N SER A 74 30.67 14.72 6.68
CA SER A 74 29.88 14.79 7.91
C SER A 74 28.53 15.48 7.69
N VAL A 75 28.53 16.59 6.94
CA VAL A 75 27.29 17.30 6.55
C VAL A 75 26.40 16.41 5.67
N GLN A 76 26.98 15.70 4.71
CA GLN A 76 26.23 14.75 3.87
C GLN A 76 25.58 13.65 4.72
N GLY A 77 26.32 13.04 5.67
CA GLY A 77 25.78 12.03 6.58
C GLY A 77 24.64 12.57 7.48
N GLY A 78 24.78 13.81 7.96
CA GLY A 78 23.71 14.50 8.70
C GLY A 78 22.44 14.69 7.86
N ASN A 79 22.59 15.11 6.60
CA ASN A 79 21.46 15.28 5.68
C ASN A 79 20.75 13.95 5.39
N THR A 80 21.48 12.86 5.18
CA THR A 80 20.88 11.52 5.00
C THR A 80 20.09 11.09 6.23
N THR A 81 20.63 11.33 7.43
CA THR A 81 19.95 11.03 8.69
C THR A 81 18.66 11.82 8.84
N LEU A 82 18.69 13.12 8.54
CA LEU A 82 17.51 13.99 8.59
C LEU A 82 16.42 13.54 7.61
N GLN A 83 16.79 13.11 6.40
CA GLN A 83 15.84 12.54 5.44
C GLN A 83 15.20 11.25 5.95
N GLY A 84 15.97 10.37 6.60
CA GLY A 84 15.46 9.16 7.24
C GLY A 84 14.45 9.45 8.35
N LEU A 85 14.74 10.44 9.20
CA LEU A 85 13.82 10.91 10.24
C LEU A 85 12.54 11.48 9.63
N LYS A 86 12.62 12.31 8.58
CA LYS A 86 11.44 12.86 7.89
C LYS A 86 10.52 11.77 7.35
N ARG A 87 11.09 10.72 6.73
CA ARG A 87 10.32 9.56 6.24
C ARG A 87 9.65 8.80 7.38
N SER A 88 10.36 8.61 8.49
CA SER A 88 9.83 7.91 9.67
C SER A 88 8.65 8.66 10.29
N VAL A 89 8.77 9.99 10.44
CA VAL A 89 7.68 10.86 10.91
C VAL A 89 6.48 10.80 9.97
N GLN A 90 6.70 10.87 8.66
CA GLN A 90 5.62 10.75 7.67
C GLN A 90 4.91 9.39 7.76
N GLY A 91 5.65 8.29 7.92
CA GLY A 91 5.08 6.96 8.15
C GLY A 91 4.22 6.91 9.41
N GLY A 92 4.69 7.51 10.51
CA GLY A 92 3.91 7.62 11.75
C GLY A 92 2.59 8.38 11.58
N TYR A 93 2.60 9.48 10.82
CA TYR A 93 1.36 10.20 10.49
C TYR A 93 0.38 9.34 9.68
N SER A 94 0.85 8.58 8.69
CA SER A 94 0.00 7.65 7.92
C SER A 94 -0.64 6.60 8.82
N THR A 95 0.13 5.97 9.72
CA THR A 95 -0.40 5.00 10.69
C THR A 95 -1.44 5.62 11.61
N LEU A 96 -1.22 6.85 12.09
CA LEU A 96 -2.21 7.55 12.92
C LEU A 96 -3.52 7.83 12.17
N GLN A 97 -3.44 8.17 10.88
CA GLN A 97 -4.64 8.37 10.05
C GLN A 97 -5.43 7.06 9.88
N GLU A 98 -4.75 5.95 9.61
CA GLU A 98 -5.38 4.62 9.50
C GLU A 98 -6.06 4.19 10.81
N MET A 99 -5.40 4.43 11.95
CA MET A 99 -5.99 4.18 13.27
C MET A 99 -7.23 5.05 13.50
N ASN A 100 -7.18 6.32 13.14
CA ASN A 100 -8.32 7.22 13.28
C ASN A 100 -9.51 6.77 12.41
N SER A 101 -9.27 6.37 11.16
CA SER A 101 -10.30 5.80 10.29
C SER A 101 -10.92 4.52 10.89
N SER A 102 -10.09 3.63 11.43
CA SER A 102 -10.55 2.40 12.09
C SER A 102 -11.42 2.70 13.32
N ILE A 103 -11.04 3.69 14.12
CA ILE A 103 -11.82 4.15 15.28
C ILE A 103 -13.18 4.69 14.82
N GLN A 104 -13.23 5.46 13.73
CA GLN A 104 -14.51 5.94 13.18
C GLN A 104 -15.41 4.77 12.76
N THR A 105 -14.87 3.75 12.10
CA THR A 105 -15.64 2.55 11.74
C THR A 105 -16.17 1.82 12.97
N ILE A 106 -15.35 1.66 14.02
CA ILE A 106 -15.78 1.03 15.28
C ILE A 106 -16.89 1.85 15.94
N ASN A 107 -16.73 3.17 16.04
CA ASN A 107 -17.74 4.05 16.63
C ASN A 107 -19.08 3.93 15.91
N THR A 108 -19.05 3.92 14.58
CA THR A 108 -20.22 3.70 13.75
C THR A 108 -20.89 2.34 14.03
N ALA A 109 -20.11 1.26 14.12
CA ALA A 109 -20.65 -0.05 14.43
C ALA A 109 -21.29 -0.10 15.83
N VAL A 110 -20.64 0.52 16.82
CA VAL A 110 -21.15 0.62 18.19
C VAL A 110 -22.46 1.42 18.24
N GLN A 111 -22.59 2.51 17.49
CA GLN A 111 -23.84 3.26 17.38
C GLN A 111 -24.99 2.45 16.76
N GLY A 112 -24.69 1.43 15.94
CA GLY A 112 -25.70 0.54 15.37
C GLY A 112 -26.24 -0.52 16.33
N ILE A 113 -25.51 -0.86 17.40
CA ILE A 113 -25.89 -1.93 18.34
C ILE A 113 -27.27 -1.67 18.99
N PRO A 114 -27.59 -0.47 19.51
CA PRO A 114 -28.91 -0.21 20.08
C PRO A 114 -30.06 -0.34 19.07
N VAL A 115 -29.84 0.07 17.82
CA VAL A 115 -30.82 0.00 16.73
C VAL A 115 -31.14 -1.46 16.40
N ILE A 116 -30.09 -2.29 16.28
CA ILE A 116 -30.23 -3.74 16.03
C ILE A 116 -30.93 -4.41 17.21
N ASN A 117 -30.55 -4.06 18.44
CA ASN A 117 -31.18 -4.61 19.64
C ASN A 117 -32.67 -4.26 19.71
N ASP A 118 -33.06 -3.00 19.47
CA ASP A 118 -34.47 -2.59 19.41
C ASP A 118 -35.25 -3.34 18.31
N ALA A 119 -34.64 -3.52 17.13
CA ALA A 119 -35.21 -4.30 16.05
C ALA A 119 -35.46 -5.76 16.44
N ILE A 120 -34.48 -6.41 17.08
CA ILE A 120 -34.60 -7.79 17.57
C ILE A 120 -35.74 -7.87 18.60
N GLN A 121 -35.81 -6.95 19.56
CA GLN A 121 -36.87 -6.95 20.57
C GLN A 121 -38.27 -6.81 19.93
N LYS A 122 -38.41 -5.95 18.92
CA LYS A 122 -39.67 -5.81 18.16
C LYS A 122 -40.04 -7.09 17.40
N LEU A 123 -39.08 -7.74 16.75
CA LEU A 123 -39.31 -9.00 16.04
C LEU A 123 -39.73 -10.13 17.00
N VAL A 124 -39.04 -10.25 18.13
CA VAL A 124 -39.38 -11.22 19.19
C VAL A 124 -40.79 -10.97 19.73
N PHE A 125 -41.18 -9.72 19.94
CA PHE A 125 -42.53 -9.35 20.36
C PHE A 125 -43.60 -9.81 19.36
N TYR A 126 -43.39 -9.58 18.06
CA TYR A 126 -44.34 -10.01 17.03
C TYR A 126 -44.38 -11.53 16.86
N ALA A 127 -43.24 -12.23 16.98
CA ALA A 127 -43.18 -13.69 16.94
C ALA A 127 -43.98 -14.32 18.08
N LYS A 128 -43.80 -13.85 19.32
CA LYS A 128 -44.56 -14.33 20.49
C LYS A 128 -46.07 -14.11 20.36
N LYS A 129 -46.51 -13.07 19.65
CA LYS A 129 -47.94 -12.80 19.42
C LYS A 129 -48.57 -13.68 18.33
N GLY A 130 -47.77 -14.23 17.42
CA GLY A 130 -48.23 -15.14 16.37
C GLY A 130 -48.43 -16.59 16.82
N GLU A 131 -47.99 -16.93 18.04
CA GLU A 131 -48.12 -18.27 18.63
C GLU A 131 -49.50 -18.57 19.23
N THR A 132 -50.49 -17.65 19.12
CA THR A 132 -51.87 -17.96 19.48
C THR A 132 -52.55 -18.81 18.39
N SER A 133 -52.64 -20.11 18.68
CA SER A 133 -53.53 -21.16 18.14
C SER A 133 -54.06 -21.02 16.69
N THR A 134 -53.75 -22.06 15.91
CA THR A 134 -54.05 -22.37 14.50
C THR A 134 -55.48 -22.13 13.97
N SER A 135 -56.44 -21.74 14.81
CA SER A 135 -57.82 -21.41 14.44
C SER A 135 -58.03 -20.00 13.88
N GLN A 136 -57.06 -19.08 13.94
CA GLN A 136 -57.27 -17.66 13.57
C GLN A 136 -56.56 -17.18 12.29
N ARG A 137 -55.82 -18.02 11.55
CA ARG A 137 -55.02 -17.58 10.37
C ARG A 137 -55.81 -17.07 9.15
N GLN A 138 -57.14 -17.17 9.16
CA GLN A 138 -58.01 -16.50 8.16
C GLN A 138 -58.44 -15.09 8.59
N ASN A 139 -58.03 -14.64 9.78
CA ASN A 139 -58.38 -13.30 10.26
C ASN A 139 -57.56 -12.23 9.49
N PRO A 140 -58.23 -11.32 8.75
CA PRO A 140 -57.56 -10.28 7.97
C PRO A 140 -56.68 -9.35 8.81
N ASP A 141 -56.92 -9.24 10.12
CA ASP A 141 -56.06 -8.47 11.02
C ASP A 141 -54.68 -9.10 11.23
N ILE A 142 -54.58 -10.44 11.22
CA ILE A 142 -53.31 -11.16 11.33
C ILE A 142 -52.49 -10.99 10.04
N GLN A 143 -53.11 -11.09 8.85
CA GLN A 143 -52.42 -10.82 7.58
C GLN A 143 -51.99 -9.35 7.46
N ARG A 144 -52.81 -8.42 7.98
CA ARG A 144 -52.46 -7.00 8.03
C ARG A 144 -51.29 -6.73 8.99
N GLN A 145 -51.17 -7.50 10.07
CA GLN A 145 -50.03 -7.46 10.99
C GLN A 145 -48.76 -8.06 10.39
N GLU A 146 -48.82 -9.19 9.69
CA GLU A 146 -47.67 -9.76 8.97
C GLU A 146 -47.11 -8.77 7.94
N ARG A 147 -47.98 -8.07 7.20
CA ARG A 147 -47.56 -7.00 6.27
C ARG A 147 -46.90 -5.82 7.00
N LYS A 148 -47.35 -5.48 8.23
CA LYS A 148 -46.72 -4.44 9.06
C LYS A 148 -45.35 -4.90 9.56
N SER A 149 -45.21 -6.14 10.02
CA SER A 149 -43.92 -6.72 10.41
C SER A 149 -42.94 -6.80 9.25
N TYR A 150 -43.40 -7.16 8.05
CA TYR A 150 -42.58 -7.17 6.83
C TYR A 150 -42.14 -5.76 6.42
N LYS A 151 -43.04 -4.76 6.43
CA LYS A 151 -42.67 -3.36 6.17
C LYS A 151 -41.71 -2.80 7.22
N LEU A 152 -41.89 -3.16 8.48
CA LEU A 152 -41.00 -2.75 9.58
C LEU A 152 -39.63 -3.41 9.43
N GLY A 153 -39.56 -4.68 9.05
CA GLY A 153 -38.31 -5.39 8.73
C GLY A 153 -37.56 -4.74 7.55
N GLN A 154 -38.26 -4.31 6.51
CA GLN A 154 -37.66 -3.55 5.41
C GLN A 154 -37.14 -2.17 5.87
N HIS A 155 -37.87 -1.49 6.75
CA HIS A 155 -37.46 -0.19 7.26
C HIS A 155 -36.24 -0.29 8.19
N ILE A 156 -36.16 -1.34 9.02
CA ILE A 156 -35.02 -1.64 9.87
C ILE A 156 -33.78 -1.97 9.01
N PHE A 157 -33.92 -2.76 7.95
CA PHE A 157 -32.83 -3.05 6.99
C PHE A 157 -32.27 -1.75 6.37
N TYR A 158 -33.14 -0.80 6.03
CA TYR A 158 -32.74 0.49 5.49
C TYR A 158 -32.00 1.36 6.51
N GLN A 159 -32.44 1.37 7.77
CA GLN A 159 -31.81 2.12 8.87
C GLN A 159 -30.41 1.58 9.22
N ILE A 160 -30.24 0.25 9.26
CA ILE A 160 -28.93 -0.38 9.49
C ILE A 160 -27.93 -0.01 8.40
N HIS A 161 -28.38 0.12 7.15
CA HIS A 161 -27.53 0.52 6.02
C HIS A 161 -27.15 2.01 5.99
N GLN A 162 -27.87 2.90 6.68
CA GLN A 162 -27.51 4.33 6.75
C GLN A 162 -26.37 4.63 7.73
N PHE A 163 -26.14 3.78 8.73
CA PHE A 163 -25.00 3.95 9.63
C PHE A 163 -23.66 3.65 8.94
N SER A 164 -23.64 2.88 7.86
CA SER A 164 -22.42 2.59 7.09
C SER A 164 -21.97 3.78 6.21
N THR A 165 -21.43 4.85 6.78
CA THR A 165 -20.98 6.02 5.99
C THR A 165 -19.54 5.85 5.48
N VAL A 166 -19.41 5.51 4.21
CA VAL A 166 -18.33 6.02 3.35
C VAL A 166 -18.87 7.26 2.64
N SER A 167 -18.07 8.33 2.68
CA SER A 167 -18.27 9.67 2.13
C SER A 167 -19.44 9.86 1.15
N ALA A 168 -20.31 10.82 1.50
CA ALA A 168 -21.28 11.44 0.61
C ALA A 168 -20.58 12.11 -0.58
N SER A 169 -20.42 11.38 -1.68
CA SER A 169 -20.31 11.88 -3.06
C SER A 169 -20.46 10.68 -3.98
N THR A 170 -21.65 10.51 -4.55
CA THR A 170 -22.08 9.36 -5.37
C THR A 170 -22.32 8.07 -4.58
N VAL A 171 -23.37 8.05 -3.76
CA VAL A 171 -23.90 6.82 -3.17
C VAL A 171 -24.49 5.96 -4.28
N ILE A 172 -23.69 5.02 -4.79
CA ILE A 172 -24.16 4.00 -5.71
C ILE A 172 -24.76 2.88 -4.85
N PRO A 173 -26.04 2.49 -5.04
CA PRO A 173 -26.67 1.49 -4.19
C PRO A 173 -25.98 0.13 -4.37
N PHE A 174 -25.17 -0.26 -3.38
CA PHE A 174 -24.59 -1.57 -3.26
C PHE A 174 -25.55 -2.49 -2.52
N ASN A 175 -25.81 -3.66 -3.10
CA ASN A 175 -26.91 -4.51 -2.64
C ASN A 175 -26.45 -5.67 -1.75
N LYS A 176 -25.20 -6.11 -1.93
CA LYS A 176 -24.50 -7.07 -1.07
C LYS A 176 -23.00 -7.00 -1.36
N ALA A 177 -22.20 -7.26 -0.33
CA ALA A 177 -20.75 -7.37 -0.40
C ALA A 177 -20.29 -8.72 0.17
N VAL A 178 -19.20 -9.25 -0.36
CA VAL A 178 -18.55 -10.46 0.14
C VAL A 178 -17.04 -10.25 0.24
N ILE A 179 -16.41 -10.92 1.20
CA ILE A 179 -14.96 -10.88 1.42
C ILE A 179 -14.42 -12.27 1.12
N THR A 180 -13.48 -12.37 0.19
CA THR A 180 -12.78 -13.61 -0.12
C THR A 180 -11.64 -13.87 0.85
N ASN A 181 -11.23 -15.13 0.99
CA ASN A 181 -10.20 -15.52 1.96
C ASN A 181 -8.82 -14.93 1.64
N ASP A 182 -8.58 -14.54 0.39
CA ASP A 182 -7.35 -13.90 -0.07
C ASP A 182 -7.31 -12.37 0.14
N GLY A 183 -8.32 -11.80 0.80
CA GLY A 183 -8.31 -10.39 1.22
C GLY A 183 -8.88 -9.41 0.20
N HIS A 184 -9.72 -9.88 -0.72
CA HIS A 184 -10.49 -9.00 -1.61
C HIS A 184 -11.93 -8.85 -1.13
N VAL A 185 -12.53 -7.70 -1.46
CA VAL A 185 -13.93 -7.37 -1.19
C VAL A 185 -14.63 -7.13 -2.52
N ALA A 186 -15.68 -7.90 -2.80
CA ALA A 186 -16.48 -7.78 -4.02
C ALA A 186 -17.87 -7.20 -3.72
N PHE A 187 -18.24 -6.15 -4.46
CA PHE A 187 -19.51 -5.43 -4.29
C PHE A 187 -20.38 -5.52 -5.54
N ILE A 188 -21.66 -5.84 -5.37
CA ILE A 188 -22.64 -5.70 -6.46
C ILE A 188 -23.03 -4.23 -6.63
N GLN A 189 -22.80 -3.71 -7.83
CA GLN A 189 -23.22 -2.39 -8.26
C GLN A 189 -24.44 -2.50 -9.19
N LYS A 190 -25.64 -2.31 -8.64
CA LYS A 190 -26.91 -2.50 -9.36
C LYS A 190 -27.15 -1.60 -10.58
N PRO A 191 -26.89 -0.27 -10.54
CA PRO A 191 -27.21 0.58 -11.69
C PRO A 191 -26.29 0.33 -12.89
N ASN A 192 -25.10 -0.24 -12.68
CA ASN A 192 -24.09 -0.43 -13.71
C ASN A 192 -23.87 -1.90 -14.09
N CYS A 193 -24.73 -2.82 -13.61
CA CYS A 193 -24.60 -4.26 -13.85
C CYS A 193 -23.17 -4.77 -13.66
N SER A 194 -22.49 -4.33 -12.60
CA SER A 194 -21.07 -4.61 -12.40
C SER A 194 -20.77 -5.11 -11.00
N ILE A 195 -19.61 -5.73 -10.85
CA ILE A 195 -19.03 -6.13 -9.57
C ILE A 195 -17.76 -5.33 -9.39
N LEU A 196 -17.69 -4.51 -8.35
CA LEU A 196 -16.47 -3.79 -8.00
C LEU A 196 -15.63 -4.65 -7.06
N ILE A 197 -14.32 -4.62 -7.25
CA ILE A 197 -13.35 -5.39 -6.46
C ILE A 197 -12.40 -4.41 -5.80
N TYR A 198 -12.27 -4.55 -4.48
CA TYR A 198 -11.35 -3.80 -3.65
C TYR A 198 -10.48 -4.77 -2.86
N LYS A 199 -9.35 -4.29 -2.31
CA LYS A 199 -8.68 -5.00 -1.22
C LYS A 199 -9.28 -4.59 0.12
N THR A 200 -8.96 -5.35 1.16
CA THR A 200 -9.33 -5.01 2.54
C THR A 200 -8.73 -3.68 3.02
N ASP A 201 -7.68 -3.16 2.37
CA ASP A 201 -7.11 -1.83 2.64
C ASP A 201 -7.92 -0.68 1.99
N GLY A 202 -8.98 -1.00 1.23
CA GLY A 202 -9.85 -0.03 0.55
C GLY A 202 -9.37 0.39 -0.84
N SER A 203 -8.25 -0.11 -1.33
CA SER A 203 -7.79 0.15 -2.71
C SER A 203 -8.67 -0.55 -3.73
N HIS A 204 -9.05 0.16 -4.80
CA HIS A 204 -9.78 -0.42 -5.93
C HIS A 204 -8.85 -1.26 -6.80
N VAL A 205 -9.24 -2.50 -7.08
CA VAL A 205 -8.44 -3.48 -7.84
C VAL A 205 -9.02 -3.74 -9.24
N GLY A 206 -10.32 -3.53 -9.41
CA GLY A 206 -10.94 -3.62 -10.72
C GLY A 206 -12.46 -3.78 -10.68
N THR A 207 -13.01 -3.96 -11.87
CA THR A 207 -14.46 -4.04 -12.08
C THR A 207 -14.76 -5.15 -13.07
N ILE A 208 -15.69 -6.04 -12.72
CA ILE A 208 -16.22 -7.08 -13.60
C ILE A 208 -17.58 -6.61 -14.12
N GLN A 209 -17.74 -6.56 -15.44
CA GLN A 209 -19.01 -6.25 -16.09
C GLN A 209 -19.87 -7.51 -16.21
N GLN A 210 -21.16 -7.41 -15.84
CA GLN A 210 -22.14 -8.47 -15.98
C GLN A 210 -23.08 -8.20 -17.16
N GLN A 211 -23.51 -9.27 -17.81
CA GLN A 211 -24.48 -9.21 -18.92
C GLN A 211 -25.91 -8.88 -18.44
N SER A 212 -26.16 -9.02 -17.15
CA SER A 212 -27.46 -8.82 -16.54
C SER A 212 -27.31 -8.33 -15.11
N GLN A 213 -28.37 -7.78 -14.54
CA GLN A 213 -28.31 -7.18 -13.21
C GLN A 213 -28.05 -8.27 -12.15
N PRO A 214 -26.89 -8.22 -11.46
CA PRO A 214 -26.63 -9.13 -10.35
C PRO A 214 -27.51 -8.74 -9.17
N LEU A 215 -28.12 -9.74 -8.54
CA LEU A 215 -28.99 -9.53 -7.38
C LEU A 215 -28.30 -9.95 -6.08
N ASP A 216 -27.58 -11.06 -6.12
CA ASP A 216 -26.94 -11.65 -4.95
C ASP A 216 -25.58 -12.27 -5.30
N ILE A 217 -24.65 -12.32 -4.34
CA ILE A 217 -23.28 -12.83 -4.47
C ILE A 217 -22.86 -13.62 -3.22
N THR A 218 -22.04 -14.65 -3.41
CA THR A 218 -21.43 -15.44 -2.33
C THR A 218 -20.02 -15.89 -2.69
N VAL A 219 -19.21 -16.20 -1.67
CA VAL A 219 -17.85 -16.74 -1.84
C VAL A 219 -17.93 -18.24 -2.07
N VAL A 220 -17.23 -18.74 -3.09
CA VAL A 220 -17.18 -20.18 -3.38
C VAL A 220 -15.92 -20.80 -2.81
N ASP A 221 -14.77 -20.16 -3.04
CA ASP A 221 -13.48 -20.55 -2.49
C ASP A 221 -12.58 -19.32 -2.25
N ASN A 222 -11.26 -19.52 -2.18
CA ASN A 222 -10.31 -18.47 -1.79
C ASN A 222 -10.31 -17.23 -2.70
N SER A 223 -10.61 -17.38 -4.00
CA SER A 223 -10.55 -16.29 -4.98
C SER A 223 -11.70 -16.32 -5.98
N THR A 224 -12.74 -17.13 -5.73
CA THR A 224 -13.90 -17.20 -6.61
C THR A 224 -15.20 -16.85 -5.91
N VAL A 225 -16.09 -16.22 -6.67
CA VAL A 225 -17.41 -15.78 -6.21
C VAL A 225 -18.49 -16.27 -7.18
N ALA A 226 -19.64 -16.62 -6.63
CA ALA A 226 -20.83 -17.00 -7.38
C ALA A 226 -21.86 -15.87 -7.31
N VAL A 227 -22.43 -15.52 -8.45
CA VAL A 227 -23.30 -14.35 -8.63
C VAL A 227 -24.63 -14.78 -9.22
N ALA A 228 -25.72 -14.49 -8.54
CA ALA A 228 -27.08 -14.81 -8.99
C ALA A 228 -27.61 -13.72 -9.93
N LEU A 229 -27.97 -14.13 -11.15
CA LEU A 229 -28.51 -13.30 -12.22
C LEU A 229 -29.97 -13.70 -12.52
N PRO A 230 -30.96 -13.18 -11.77
CA PRO A 230 -32.36 -13.62 -11.87
C PRO A 230 -32.99 -13.38 -13.24
N HIS A 231 -32.60 -12.33 -13.95
CA HIS A 231 -33.16 -12.01 -15.27
C HIS A 231 -32.74 -13.02 -16.34
N CYS A 232 -31.57 -13.64 -16.18
CA CYS A 232 -31.07 -14.68 -17.07
C CYS A 232 -31.30 -16.10 -16.53
N SER A 233 -31.91 -16.23 -15.34
CA SER A 233 -32.04 -17.51 -14.62
C SER A 233 -30.71 -18.27 -14.55
N ARG A 234 -29.63 -17.57 -14.17
CA ARG A 234 -28.26 -18.07 -14.28
C ARG A 234 -27.44 -17.70 -13.04
N ILE A 235 -26.45 -18.52 -12.73
CA ILE A 235 -25.39 -18.17 -11.78
C ILE A 235 -24.07 -18.08 -12.54
N ASP A 236 -23.35 -16.98 -12.40
CA ASP A 236 -22.01 -16.85 -12.97
C ASP A 236 -20.98 -17.02 -11.85
N ILE A 237 -20.00 -17.89 -12.07
CA ILE A 237 -18.84 -18.05 -11.17
C ILE A 237 -17.66 -17.32 -11.78
N TRP A 238 -17.05 -16.45 -10.97
CA TRP A 238 -15.95 -15.58 -11.39
C TRP A 238 -14.74 -15.80 -10.50
N ASP A 239 -13.56 -15.83 -11.11
CA ASP A 239 -12.29 -15.60 -10.45
C ASP A 239 -12.08 -14.10 -10.37
N ILE A 240 -12.07 -13.56 -9.15
CA ILE A 240 -12.00 -12.12 -8.92
C ILE A 240 -10.57 -11.57 -9.10
N ASN A 241 -9.54 -12.39 -8.89
CA ASN A 241 -8.15 -11.96 -9.05
C ASN A 241 -7.86 -11.72 -10.52
N ASN A 242 -8.21 -12.72 -11.34
CA ASN A 242 -8.03 -12.69 -12.78
C ASN A 242 -9.14 -11.93 -13.52
N LYS A 243 -10.24 -11.59 -12.83
CA LYS A 243 -11.43 -10.94 -13.40
C LYS A 243 -12.03 -11.75 -14.56
N GLN A 244 -11.90 -13.08 -14.48
CA GLN A 244 -12.32 -14.01 -15.52
C GLN A 244 -13.52 -14.82 -15.07
N LYS A 245 -14.44 -15.04 -16.00
CA LYS A 245 -15.58 -15.92 -15.76
C LYS A 245 -15.08 -17.35 -15.82
N VAL A 246 -15.17 -18.06 -14.71
CA VAL A 246 -14.82 -19.48 -14.64
C VAL A 246 -15.88 -20.30 -15.35
N LYS A 247 -17.16 -20.05 -15.04
CA LYS A 247 -18.29 -20.78 -15.64
C LYS A 247 -19.62 -20.05 -15.44
N SER A 248 -20.64 -20.52 -16.16
CA SER A 248 -22.04 -20.11 -15.96
C SER A 248 -22.91 -21.35 -15.77
N ILE A 249 -23.73 -21.36 -14.71
CA ILE A 249 -24.67 -22.44 -14.41
C ILE A 249 -26.08 -21.96 -14.76
N GLN A 250 -26.69 -22.60 -15.76
CA GLN A 250 -28.04 -22.25 -16.20
C GLN A 250 -29.09 -22.92 -15.29
N LEU A 251 -30.06 -22.14 -14.85
CA LEU A 251 -31.13 -22.61 -13.95
C LEU A 251 -32.47 -22.62 -14.69
N SER A 252 -33.34 -23.54 -14.27
CA SER A 252 -34.69 -23.70 -14.86
C SER A 252 -35.71 -22.66 -14.37
N THR A 253 -35.33 -21.77 -13.45
CA THR A 253 -36.21 -20.75 -12.87
C THR A 253 -35.41 -19.55 -12.35
N LYS A 254 -36.09 -18.44 -12.09
CA LYS A 254 -35.48 -17.25 -11.51
C LYS A 254 -35.09 -17.51 -10.06
N CYS A 255 -33.85 -17.15 -9.74
CA CYS A 255 -33.28 -17.33 -8.42
C CYS A 255 -32.74 -16.00 -7.91
N TYR A 256 -33.00 -15.73 -6.64
CA TYR A 256 -32.89 -14.40 -6.07
C TYR A 256 -31.83 -14.31 -4.96
N GLY A 257 -31.68 -15.37 -4.18
CA GLY A 257 -30.71 -15.45 -3.10
C GLY A 257 -29.70 -16.56 -3.34
N ILE A 258 -28.44 -16.34 -2.96
CA ILE A 258 -27.36 -17.32 -3.04
C ILE A 258 -26.45 -17.21 -1.81
N THR A 259 -26.09 -18.36 -1.26
CA THR A 259 -25.09 -18.48 -0.20
C THR A 259 -24.34 -19.80 -0.33
N THR A 260 -23.15 -19.88 0.23
CA THR A 260 -22.39 -21.13 0.30
C THR A 260 -22.64 -21.83 1.63
N ILE A 261 -22.89 -23.14 1.60
CA ILE A 261 -23.06 -24.03 2.75
C ILE A 261 -22.30 -25.32 2.47
N ASN A 262 -21.35 -25.70 3.34
CA ASN A 262 -20.57 -26.92 3.20
C ASN A 262 -19.95 -27.11 1.80
N ASN A 263 -19.34 -26.05 1.25
CA ASN A 263 -18.74 -25.99 -0.10
C ASN A 263 -19.71 -26.20 -1.27
N LYS A 264 -21.02 -26.17 -1.02
CA LYS A 264 -22.07 -26.16 -2.06
C LYS A 264 -22.78 -24.82 -2.07
N LEU A 265 -23.37 -24.46 -3.20
CA LEU A 265 -24.21 -23.28 -3.35
C LEU A 265 -25.65 -23.62 -2.95
N ALA A 266 -26.16 -22.95 -1.92
CA ALA A 266 -27.58 -22.94 -1.60
C ALA A 266 -28.23 -21.74 -2.29
N VAL A 267 -29.16 -22.01 -3.21
CA VAL A 267 -29.75 -21.02 -4.11
C VAL A 267 -31.26 -20.97 -3.91
N GLY A 268 -31.75 -19.83 -3.43
CA GLY A 268 -33.17 -19.55 -3.24
C GLY A 268 -33.83 -19.16 -4.56
N CYS A 269 -34.72 -20.03 -5.04
CA CYS A 269 -35.42 -19.88 -6.30
C CYS A 269 -36.94 -19.77 -6.08
N LYS A 270 -37.69 -19.36 -7.11
CA LYS A 270 -39.15 -19.26 -7.01
C LYS A 270 -39.77 -20.63 -6.64
N GLY A 271 -40.18 -20.75 -5.38
CA GLY A 271 -40.88 -21.93 -4.81
C GLY A 271 -39.99 -23.13 -4.48
N ARG A 272 -38.65 -23.04 -4.56
CA ARG A 272 -37.72 -24.16 -4.31
C ARG A 272 -36.36 -23.67 -3.81
N LEU A 273 -35.63 -24.54 -3.12
CA LEU A 273 -34.23 -24.35 -2.76
C LEU A 273 -33.38 -25.32 -3.59
N LEU A 274 -32.36 -24.82 -4.27
CA LEU A 274 -31.41 -25.66 -5.00
C LEU A 274 -30.11 -25.75 -4.22
N ILE A 275 -29.55 -26.95 -4.13
CA ILE A 275 -28.19 -27.17 -3.63
C ILE A 275 -27.34 -27.57 -4.84
N ILE A 276 -26.35 -26.76 -5.19
CA ILE A 276 -25.52 -26.94 -6.38
C ILE A 276 -24.09 -27.17 -5.95
N ASP A 277 -23.47 -28.24 -6.41
CA ASP A 277 -22.02 -28.38 -6.30
C ASP A 277 -21.35 -27.54 -7.40
N PRO A 278 -20.59 -26.48 -7.07
CA PRO A 278 -19.98 -25.60 -8.06
C PRO A 278 -18.92 -26.30 -8.93
N LYS A 279 -18.35 -27.43 -8.47
CA LYS A 279 -17.33 -28.20 -9.19
C LYS A 279 -17.95 -29.13 -10.21
N THR A 280 -18.91 -29.94 -9.77
CA THR A 280 -19.54 -31.01 -10.58
C THR A 280 -20.81 -30.55 -11.30
N GLU A 281 -21.33 -29.36 -10.97
CA GLU A 281 -22.57 -28.78 -11.50
C GLU A 281 -23.81 -29.64 -11.22
N MET A 282 -23.70 -30.63 -10.33
CA MET A 282 -24.83 -31.42 -9.88
C MET A 282 -25.79 -30.53 -9.09
N VAL A 283 -27.03 -30.47 -9.57
CA VAL A 283 -28.12 -29.71 -8.95
C VAL A 283 -29.01 -30.66 -8.18
N GLU A 284 -28.83 -30.70 -6.86
CA GLU A 284 -29.75 -31.40 -5.97
C GLU A 284 -30.96 -30.50 -5.70
N ARG A 285 -32.14 -30.97 -6.08
CA ARG A 285 -33.39 -30.21 -5.99
C ARG A 285 -34.09 -30.49 -4.67
N LEU A 286 -34.10 -29.51 -3.76
CA LEU A 286 -35.06 -29.51 -2.66
C LEU A 286 -36.35 -28.81 -3.11
N SER A 287 -37.33 -29.62 -3.48
CA SER A 287 -38.68 -29.13 -3.72
C SER A 287 -39.37 -28.89 -2.37
N ILE A 288 -39.56 -27.63 -2.00
CA ILE A 288 -40.51 -27.27 -0.95
C ILE A 288 -41.88 -27.26 -1.64
N LEU A 289 -42.59 -28.40 -1.66
CA LEU A 289 -43.92 -28.43 -2.29
C LEU A 289 -44.92 -27.70 -1.38
N VAL A 290 -45.28 -26.48 -1.79
CA VAL A 290 -46.57 -25.85 -1.46
C VAL A 290 -47.66 -26.63 -2.23
N PRO A 291 -48.79 -27.00 -1.62
CA PRO A 291 -49.77 -27.96 -2.17
C PRO A 291 -50.46 -27.51 -3.48
N VAL A 292 -50.82 -28.46 -4.35
CA VAL A 292 -51.71 -28.29 -5.53
C VAL A 292 -52.96 -29.18 -5.37
N ARG A 293 -54.15 -28.57 -5.43
CA ARG A 293 -55.50 -29.15 -5.24
C ARG A 293 -55.92 -30.17 -6.31
N LEU A 294 -56.56 -31.27 -5.89
CA LEU A 294 -57.51 -32.03 -6.72
C LEU A 294 -58.76 -32.39 -5.89
N ALA A 295 -59.87 -31.71 -6.22
CA ALA A 295 -61.19 -31.75 -5.56
C ALA A 295 -61.12 -31.71 -4.01
N ASP A 296 -60.65 -30.55 -3.55
CA ASP A 296 -60.59 -30.00 -2.18
C ASP A 296 -59.83 -30.76 -1.10
N CYS A 297 -59.07 -31.80 -1.45
CA CYS A 297 -58.05 -32.38 -0.58
C CYS A 297 -56.70 -32.49 -1.31
N VAL A 298 -55.61 -32.17 -0.61
CA VAL A 298 -54.24 -32.50 -1.04
C VAL A 298 -53.53 -33.13 0.13
N VAL A 299 -53.25 -34.42 -0.02
CA VAL A 299 -52.47 -35.23 0.94
C VAL A 299 -50.99 -34.85 0.82
N LEU A 300 -50.31 -34.70 1.95
CA LEU A 300 -48.85 -34.56 2.03
C LEU A 300 -48.22 -35.97 2.04
N VAL A 301 -47.45 -36.33 1.02
CA VAL A 301 -46.57 -37.52 1.02
C VAL A 301 -45.13 -37.04 0.92
N MET A 302 -44.29 -37.40 1.90
CA MET A 302 -42.85 -37.19 1.87
C MET A 302 -42.23 -38.29 1.00
N VAL A 303 -41.56 -37.92 -0.11
CA VAL A 303 -40.79 -38.87 -0.92
C VAL A 303 -39.37 -38.34 -1.09
N TYR A 304 -38.39 -39.11 -0.62
CA TYR A 304 -36.98 -38.94 -0.96
C TYR A 304 -36.74 -39.54 -2.35
N PHE A 305 -36.16 -38.76 -3.27
CA PHE A 305 -35.57 -39.30 -4.51
C PHE A 305 -34.13 -38.79 -4.63
N THR A 306 -33.17 -39.70 -4.50
CA THR A 306 -31.82 -39.53 -5.06
C THR A 306 -31.91 -39.83 -6.54
N GLN A 307 -31.80 -38.81 -7.40
CA GLN A 307 -31.66 -39.02 -8.84
C GLN A 307 -30.33 -38.38 -9.28
N MET A 308 -29.34 -39.24 -9.53
CA MET A 308 -28.18 -38.89 -10.36
C MET A 308 -28.69 -38.76 -11.79
N ASP A 309 -28.65 -37.56 -12.35
CA ASP A 309 -28.70 -37.40 -13.80
C ASP A 309 -27.27 -37.15 -14.29
N LEU A 310 -26.67 -38.20 -14.86
CA LEU A 310 -25.63 -38.07 -15.87
C LEU A 310 -26.18 -37.22 -17.01
N VAL A 311 -25.47 -36.17 -17.40
CA VAL A 311 -25.57 -35.67 -18.77
C VAL A 311 -24.19 -35.78 -19.40
N ASN A 312 -24.08 -36.84 -20.19
CA ASN A 312 -23.15 -36.95 -21.30
C ASN A 312 -23.80 -36.27 -22.52
N ILE A 313 -22.93 -35.83 -23.44
CA ILE A 313 -23.14 -35.06 -24.70
C ILE A 313 -22.99 -33.56 -24.53
#